data_AF-A0A9Q0LIQ0-F1
#
_entry.id   AF-A0A9Q0LIQ0-F1
#
_cell.length_a   1.000
_cell.length_b   1.000
_cell.length_c   1.000
_cell.angle_alpha   90.00
_cell.angle_beta   90.00
_cell.angle_gamma   90.00
#
_symmetry.space_group_name_H-M   'P 1'
#
loop_
_entity.id
_entity.type
_entity.pdbx_description
1 polymer ?
#
loop_
_entity_poly.entity_id
_entity_poly.type
_entity_poly.pdbx_seq_one_letter_code
_entity_poly.pdbx_strand_id
1 'polypeptide(L)'
;MSLSVKQINNIFQEIISNKKNINKITLLFDSIQDQKSEDLIIFTSINKLKKIFENFFKTQELNTNQKLFKNKEETPQIIFEKWLYEKFKLYLETLLDLLQNPQPRIQVPSLKYLMFFIKIEAQQNNEFNLKLFVNLIKRMLFSPNLSELVIEEFKNYVNFDDIKLYTMKSLNSIIQNEISKDSKKANFVLNAFPLIETIPVPEEEVNSFYAEIPQQPNITSTTFHKKEYNKMWLNYLKLDIPNTILKQILKEMDTKIIPHLRDPILITDFLMKCYDKSGIISILALKGIFVLMTEHGIEFPQFYTKLYAILQHDIFYQDEVSEFWVLLDVFLSSLIMPSYLAAAFAKRLARITLDAPPSGCLVAIPLIMNILIRYPSCRVLVDETLAIQEEKLSLIQTNDPYLFYEKNPEKSCALQSSLWEIKTLQKHYLPQVARLACSIEQISFDSSNLYNIIDLIDFSYKILFDSEISKKTKKDPSINFISQNQLFDPKNDSLKVMQMFSFEN
;
A
#
# COMPACT_ATOMS: atom_id res chain seq x y z
N MET A 1 28.35 -0.45 38.92
CA MET A 1 29.49 0.38 38.45
C MET A 1 29.66 0.01 36.99
N SER A 2 29.37 0.92 36.06
CA SER A 2 29.38 0.61 34.63
C SER A 2 30.77 0.14 34.20
N LEU A 3 30.87 -1.12 33.76
CA LEU A 3 32.12 -1.70 33.26
C LEU A 3 32.59 -0.92 32.02
N SER A 4 33.86 -0.55 31.99
CA SER A 4 34.46 0.07 30.80
C SER A 4 34.67 -0.96 29.68
N VAL A 5 34.68 -0.50 28.42
CA VAL A 5 34.94 -1.36 27.24
C VAL A 5 36.26 -2.15 27.38
N LYS A 6 37.28 -1.57 28.03
CA LYS A 6 38.57 -2.25 28.30
C LYS A 6 38.39 -3.41 29.29
N GLN A 7 37.57 -3.25 30.33
CA GLN A 7 37.30 -4.31 31.30
C GLN A 7 36.50 -5.46 30.67
N ILE A 8 35.53 -5.16 29.80
CA ILE A 8 34.77 -6.18 29.05
C ILE A 8 35.69 -6.99 28.13
N ASN A 9 36.64 -6.32 27.46
CA ASN A 9 37.64 -6.99 26.64
C ASN A 9 38.57 -7.89 27.46
N ASN A 10 38.98 -7.47 28.66
CA ASN A 10 39.82 -8.27 29.54
C ASN A 10 39.06 -9.50 30.07
N ILE A 11 37.80 -9.33 30.51
CA ILE A 11 36.94 -10.43 30.95
C ILE A 11 36.76 -11.46 29.83
N PHE A 12 36.57 -11.01 28.59
CA PHE A 12 36.49 -11.90 27.43
C PHE A 12 37.78 -12.72 27.21
N GLN A 13 38.95 -12.09 27.28
CA GLN A 13 40.24 -12.78 27.15
C GLN A 13 40.46 -13.78 28.28
N GLU A 14 40.06 -13.44 29.50
CA GLU A 14 40.15 -14.32 30.67
C GLU A 14 39.22 -15.53 30.60
N ILE A 15 38.06 -15.41 29.95
CA ILE A 15 37.11 -16.53 29.75
C ILE A 15 37.61 -17.48 28.66
N ILE A 16 38.15 -16.94 27.55
CA ILE A 16 38.68 -17.78 26.46
C ILE A 16 39.97 -18.51 26.87
N SER A 17 40.82 -17.86 27.65
CA SER A 17 42.09 -18.44 28.10
C SER A 17 41.94 -19.46 29.24
N ASN A 18 40.91 -19.34 30.09
CA ASN A 18 40.77 -20.22 31.25
C ASN A 18 39.32 -20.58 31.60
N LYS A 19 38.99 -21.89 31.49
CA LYS A 19 37.66 -22.46 31.79
C LYS A 19 37.18 -22.23 33.23
N LYS A 20 38.08 -21.92 34.17
CA LYS A 20 37.69 -21.59 35.56
C LYS A 20 36.99 -20.23 35.69
N ASN A 21 37.11 -19.34 34.71
CA ASN A 21 36.55 -17.99 34.74
C ASN A 21 35.15 -17.89 34.10
N ILE A 22 34.53 -19.00 33.71
CA ILE A 22 33.22 -19.02 33.05
C ILE A 22 32.12 -18.33 33.87
N ASN A 23 32.23 -18.32 35.20
CA ASN A 23 31.32 -17.59 36.08
C ASN A 23 31.28 -16.08 35.81
N LYS A 24 32.34 -15.49 35.24
CA LYS A 24 32.42 -14.07 34.86
C LYS A 24 31.47 -13.69 33.72
N ILE A 25 30.82 -14.65 33.06
CA ILE A 25 29.73 -14.39 32.11
C ILE A 25 28.58 -13.59 32.77
N THR A 26 28.33 -13.80 34.07
CA THR A 26 27.32 -13.04 34.82
C THR A 26 27.61 -11.54 34.86
N LEU A 27 28.88 -11.14 34.97
CA LEU A 27 29.28 -9.73 34.93
C LEU A 27 29.03 -9.07 33.57
N LEU A 28 29.07 -9.85 32.48
CA LEU A 28 28.71 -9.35 31.14
C LEU A 28 27.20 -9.16 31.02
N PHE A 29 26.39 -10.02 31.64
CA PHE A 29 24.94 -9.83 31.72
C PHE A 29 24.56 -8.60 32.54
N ASP A 30 25.20 -8.41 33.70
CA ASP A 30 24.97 -7.24 34.55
C ASP A 30 25.29 -5.94 33.80
N SER A 31 26.33 -5.94 32.95
CA SER A 31 26.68 -4.78 32.12
C SER A 31 25.63 -4.42 31.06
N ILE A 32 24.77 -5.36 30.67
CA ILE A 32 23.69 -5.18 29.70
C ILE A 32 22.40 -4.71 30.41
N GLN A 33 22.16 -5.18 31.64
CA GLN A 33 20.97 -4.83 32.41
C GLN A 33 21.07 -3.47 33.13
N ASP A 34 22.27 -2.91 33.27
CA ASP A 34 22.48 -1.58 33.83
C ASP A 34 21.85 -0.49 32.93
N GLN A 35 20.77 0.15 33.40
CA GLN A 35 20.04 1.23 32.70
C GLN A 35 20.88 2.47 32.34
N LYS A 36 22.09 2.60 32.90
CA LYS A 36 23.04 3.70 32.65
C LYS A 36 24.20 3.31 31.72
N SER A 37 24.18 2.11 31.15
CA SER A 37 25.22 1.66 30.24
C SER A 37 25.12 2.41 28.91
N GLU A 38 26.25 2.91 28.41
CA GLU A 38 26.33 3.51 27.09
C GLU A 38 26.06 2.45 26.01
N ASP A 39 25.45 2.84 24.88
CA ASP A 39 25.15 1.94 23.75
C ASP A 39 26.39 1.15 23.27
N LEU A 40 27.58 1.76 23.36
CA LEU A 40 28.86 1.14 23.05
C LEU A 40 29.20 -0.01 24.01
N ILE A 41 28.92 0.15 25.29
CA ILE A 41 29.14 -0.87 26.32
C ILE A 41 28.22 -2.05 26.04
N ILE A 42 26.93 -1.79 25.83
CA ILE A 42 25.93 -2.81 25.49
C ILE A 42 26.35 -3.57 24.24
N PHE A 43 26.68 -2.88 23.14
CA PHE A 43 27.15 -3.51 21.90
C PHE A 43 28.40 -4.38 22.11
N THR A 44 29.40 -3.87 22.84
CA THR A 44 30.63 -4.62 23.09
C THR A 44 30.37 -5.88 23.91
N SER A 45 29.55 -5.80 24.97
CA SER A 45 29.18 -6.93 25.80
C SER A 45 28.44 -8.01 25.01
N ILE A 46 27.46 -7.62 24.18
CA ILE A 46 26.73 -8.56 23.32
C ILE A 46 27.68 -9.24 22.33
N ASN A 47 28.54 -8.48 21.64
CA ASN A 47 29.49 -9.06 20.68
C ASN A 47 30.48 -10.04 21.34
N LYS A 48 30.94 -9.73 22.57
CA LYS A 48 31.79 -10.65 23.33
C LYS A 48 31.04 -11.91 23.76
N LEU A 49 29.82 -11.79 24.25
CA LEU A 49 28.97 -12.95 24.56
C LEU A 49 28.72 -13.81 23.32
N LYS A 50 28.42 -13.20 22.16
CA LYS A 50 28.31 -13.92 20.88
C LYS A 50 29.54 -14.74 20.58
N LYS A 51 30.74 -14.17 20.70
CA LYS A 51 32.01 -14.87 20.45
C LYS A 51 32.28 -15.98 21.46
N ILE A 52 31.92 -15.78 22.73
CA ILE A 52 32.06 -16.80 23.79
C ILE A 52 31.17 -18.02 23.46
N PHE A 53 29.88 -17.78 23.22
CA PHE A 53 28.96 -18.87 22.88
C PHE A 53 29.30 -19.54 21.55
N GLU A 54 29.71 -18.78 20.53
CA GLU A 54 30.22 -19.34 19.27
C GLU A 54 31.40 -20.30 19.49
N ASN A 55 32.32 -19.96 20.40
CA ASN A 55 33.44 -20.84 20.75
C ASN A 55 32.95 -22.13 21.42
N PHE A 56 31.99 -22.04 22.35
CA PHE A 56 31.40 -23.21 23.01
C PHE A 56 30.64 -24.13 22.05
N PHE A 57 30.01 -23.57 21.01
CA PHE A 57 29.40 -24.36 19.94
C PHE A 57 30.46 -25.06 19.08
N LYS A 58 31.58 -24.40 18.74
CA LYS A 58 32.69 -25.00 17.98
C LYS A 58 33.41 -26.10 18.75
N THR A 59 33.55 -25.96 20.07
CA THR A 59 34.16 -26.98 20.93
C THR A 59 33.20 -28.12 21.29
N GLN A 60 31.94 -28.08 20.82
CA GLN A 60 30.87 -29.03 21.15
C GLN A 60 30.57 -29.16 22.66
N GLU A 61 30.96 -28.16 23.46
CA GLU A 61 30.75 -28.14 24.91
C GLU A 61 29.33 -27.70 25.30
N LEU A 62 28.58 -27.15 24.33
CA LEU A 62 27.19 -26.75 24.50
C LEU A 62 26.30 -27.56 23.56
N ASN A 63 25.38 -28.32 24.15
CA ASN A 63 24.40 -29.12 23.44
C ASN A 63 23.00 -28.58 23.72
N THR A 64 22.30 -28.12 22.69
CA THR A 64 20.97 -27.52 22.83
C THR A 64 19.84 -28.55 22.86
N ASN A 65 20.14 -29.83 22.62
CA ASN A 65 19.15 -30.89 22.60
C ASN A 65 18.67 -31.26 24.01
N GLN A 66 17.56 -30.66 24.42
CA GLN A 66 16.87 -30.91 25.70
C GLN A 66 16.56 -32.41 25.96
N LYS A 67 16.45 -33.22 24.90
CA LYS A 67 16.20 -34.67 24.97
C LYS A 67 17.35 -35.44 25.64
N LEU A 68 18.58 -34.93 25.58
CA LEU A 68 19.76 -35.58 26.18
C LEU A 68 19.82 -35.41 27.71
N PHE A 69 19.16 -34.39 28.25
CA PHE A 69 19.17 -34.07 29.68
C PHE A 69 18.09 -34.82 30.49
N LYS A 70 17.11 -35.44 29.83
CA LYS A 70 15.97 -36.09 30.51
C LYS A 70 16.22 -37.53 30.95
N ASN A 71 17.27 -38.20 30.45
CA ASN A 71 17.45 -39.66 30.59
C ASN A 71 18.87 -40.09 31.05
N LYS A 72 19.69 -39.20 31.62
CA LYS A 72 21.06 -39.52 32.09
C LYS A 72 21.23 -39.18 33.57
N GLU A 73 22.00 -39.99 34.30
CA GLU A 73 22.41 -39.72 35.69
C GLU A 73 23.13 -38.36 35.79
N GLU A 74 22.86 -37.59 36.86
CA GLU A 74 23.40 -36.24 37.07
C GLU A 74 24.92 -36.29 37.36
N THR A 75 25.73 -36.42 36.31
CA THR A 75 27.18 -36.23 36.41
C THR A 75 27.53 -34.73 36.45
N PRO A 76 28.67 -34.34 37.05
CA PRO A 76 29.11 -32.94 37.10
C PRO A 76 29.19 -32.25 35.72
N GLN A 77 29.45 -33.03 34.67
CA GLN A 77 29.46 -32.55 33.27
C GLN A 77 28.06 -32.16 32.79
N ILE A 78 27.03 -32.96 33.08
CA ILE A 78 25.63 -32.69 32.68
C ILE A 78 25.08 -31.47 33.43
N ILE A 79 25.44 -31.29 34.70
CA ILE A 79 25.06 -30.10 35.49
C ILE A 79 25.68 -28.83 34.87
N PHE A 80 26.94 -28.91 34.46
CA PHE A 80 27.63 -27.82 33.79
C PHE A 80 27.03 -27.48 32.41
N GLU A 81 26.73 -28.49 31.59
CA GLU A 81 26.05 -28.31 30.29
C GLU A 81 24.65 -27.68 30.48
N LYS A 82 23.90 -28.12 31.48
CA LYS A 82 22.58 -27.55 31.82
C LYS A 82 22.68 -26.08 32.23
N TRP A 83 23.64 -25.75 33.08
CA TRP A 83 23.90 -24.36 33.48
C TRP A 83 24.33 -23.48 32.29
N LEU A 84 25.21 -23.98 31.42
CA LEU A 84 25.62 -23.28 30.20
C LEU A 84 24.43 -23.03 29.27
N TYR A 85 23.56 -24.02 29.10
CA TYR A 85 22.35 -23.88 28.31
C TYR A 85 21.37 -22.86 28.93
N GLU A 86 21.22 -22.82 30.25
CA GLU A 86 20.42 -21.79 30.94
C GLU A 86 20.99 -20.39 30.71
N LYS A 87 22.32 -20.22 30.77
CA LYS A 87 22.97 -18.94 30.45
C LYS A 87 22.84 -18.57 28.98
N PHE A 88 22.89 -19.54 28.08
CA PHE A 88 22.65 -19.30 26.66
C PHE A 88 21.20 -18.90 26.39
N LYS A 89 20.23 -19.55 27.03
CA LYS A 89 18.81 -19.14 26.95
C LYS A 89 18.61 -17.73 27.50
N LEU A 90 19.24 -17.40 28.61
CA LEU A 90 19.24 -16.03 29.15
C LEU A 90 19.84 -15.05 28.13
N TYR A 91 20.91 -15.42 27.44
CA TYR A 91 21.50 -14.61 26.37
C TYR A 91 20.51 -14.36 25.22
N LEU A 92 19.82 -15.39 24.74
CA LEU A 92 18.81 -15.25 23.70
C LEU A 92 17.66 -14.35 24.14
N GLU A 93 17.16 -14.51 25.37
CA GLU A 93 16.12 -13.61 25.93
C GLU A 93 16.63 -12.17 26.04
N THR A 94 17.88 -11.94 26.48
CA THR A 94 18.44 -10.58 26.50
C THR A 94 18.55 -9.99 25.10
N LEU A 95 18.97 -10.75 24.10
CA LEU A 95 19.00 -10.29 22.71
C LEU A 95 17.60 -9.94 22.20
N LEU A 96 16.58 -10.74 22.56
CA LEU A 96 15.18 -10.49 22.22
C LEU A 96 14.64 -9.20 22.87
N ASP A 97 15.00 -8.94 24.14
CA ASP A 97 14.64 -7.70 24.82
C ASP A 97 15.37 -6.49 24.21
N LEU A 98 16.63 -6.66 23.81
CA LEU A 98 17.43 -5.60 23.18
C LEU A 98 16.90 -5.17 21.79
N LEU A 99 16.08 -5.99 21.12
CA LEU A 99 15.36 -5.59 19.90
C LEU A 99 14.33 -4.49 20.16
N GLN A 100 13.89 -4.31 21.42
CA GLN A 100 12.95 -3.25 21.79
C GLN A 100 13.64 -1.91 22.10
N ASN A 101 14.98 -1.87 22.10
CA ASN A 101 15.72 -0.63 22.32
C ASN A 101 15.50 0.37 21.17
N PRO A 102 15.56 1.69 21.43
CA PRO A 102 15.35 2.70 20.39
C PRO A 102 16.49 2.80 19.37
N GLN A 103 17.69 2.29 19.70
CA GLN A 103 18.89 2.54 18.90
C GLN A 103 19.16 1.41 17.87
N PRO A 104 19.29 1.74 16.57
CA PRO A 104 19.53 0.74 15.52
C PRO A 104 20.87 0.03 15.67
N ARG A 105 21.87 0.70 16.27
CA ARG A 105 23.20 0.14 16.55
C ARG A 105 23.17 -1.08 17.45
N ILE A 106 22.11 -1.25 18.25
CA ILE A 106 21.92 -2.40 19.14
C ILE A 106 20.95 -3.39 18.51
N GLN A 107 19.88 -2.91 17.87
CA GLN A 107 18.87 -3.75 17.23
C GLN A 107 19.48 -4.63 16.11
N VAL A 108 20.23 -4.03 15.17
CA VAL A 108 20.78 -4.75 14.01
C VAL A 108 21.75 -5.88 14.43
N PRO A 109 22.74 -5.65 15.32
CA PRO A 109 23.57 -6.74 15.82
C PRO A 109 22.78 -7.80 16.59
N SER A 110 21.76 -7.39 17.36
CA SER A 110 20.93 -8.35 18.10
C SER A 110 20.19 -9.29 17.15
N LEU A 111 19.62 -8.76 16.07
CA LEU A 111 19.01 -9.56 15.00
C LEU A 111 20.04 -10.51 14.36
N LYS A 112 21.21 -9.99 13.95
CA LYS A 112 22.28 -10.79 13.33
C LYS A 112 22.72 -11.95 14.21
N TYR A 113 22.87 -11.69 15.51
CA TYR A 113 23.30 -12.72 16.46
C TYR A 113 22.20 -13.74 16.72
N LEU A 114 20.94 -13.33 16.86
CA LEU A 114 19.82 -14.25 16.96
C LEU A 114 19.72 -15.15 15.73
N MET A 115 19.77 -14.59 14.52
CA MET A 115 19.74 -15.37 13.27
C MET A 115 20.92 -16.34 13.17
N PHE A 116 22.12 -15.91 13.56
CA PHE A 116 23.30 -16.77 13.63
C PHE A 116 23.11 -17.96 14.59
N PHE A 117 22.57 -17.72 15.80
CA PHE A 117 22.33 -18.80 16.75
C PHE A 117 21.18 -19.71 16.33
N ILE A 118 20.13 -19.19 15.68
CA ILE A 118 19.07 -20.02 15.08
C ILE A 118 19.66 -20.99 14.06
N LYS A 119 20.59 -20.53 13.20
CA LYS A 119 21.28 -21.40 12.24
C LYS A 119 22.08 -22.51 12.92
N ILE A 120 22.82 -22.16 13.98
CA ILE A 120 23.64 -23.13 14.71
C ILE A 120 22.76 -24.15 15.46
N GLU A 121 21.73 -23.70 16.19
CA GLU A 121 20.79 -24.59 16.88
C GLU A 121 20.09 -25.55 15.90
N ALA A 122 19.70 -25.02 14.74
CA ALA A 122 19.08 -25.79 13.67
C ALA A 122 20.00 -26.92 13.16
N GLN A 123 21.28 -26.60 12.89
CA GLN A 123 22.26 -27.58 12.41
C GLN A 123 22.60 -28.63 13.48
N GLN A 124 22.69 -28.25 14.75
CA GLN A 124 22.97 -29.21 15.83
C GLN A 124 21.81 -30.16 16.12
N ASN A 125 20.58 -29.65 16.09
CA ASN A 125 19.40 -30.43 16.47
C ASN A 125 18.72 -31.13 15.27
N ASN A 126 19.16 -30.84 14.03
CA ASN A 126 18.47 -31.18 12.80
C ASN A 126 16.99 -30.74 12.79
N GLU A 127 16.65 -29.69 13.55
CA GLU A 127 15.29 -29.17 13.69
C GLU A 127 15.34 -27.66 13.92
N PHE A 128 14.53 -26.91 13.17
CA PHE A 128 14.46 -25.46 13.28
C PHE A 128 13.66 -25.05 14.53
N ASN A 129 14.25 -24.21 15.38
CA ASN A 129 13.61 -23.73 16.61
C ASN A 129 12.54 -22.65 16.31
N LEU A 130 11.37 -23.10 15.87
CA LEU A 130 10.25 -22.21 15.51
C LEU A 130 9.79 -21.33 16.65
N LYS A 131 9.86 -21.81 17.90
CA LYS A 131 9.42 -21.03 19.07
C LYS A 131 10.27 -19.78 19.27
N LEU A 132 11.59 -19.93 19.14
CA LEU A 132 12.51 -18.80 19.27
C LEU A 132 12.34 -17.83 18.10
N PHE A 133 12.16 -18.35 16.88
CA PHE A 133 11.93 -17.51 15.71
C PHE A 133 10.60 -16.73 15.79
N VAL A 134 9.50 -17.37 16.24
CA VAL A 134 8.23 -16.68 16.51
C VAL A 134 8.42 -15.57 17.54
N ASN A 135 9.16 -15.82 18.62
CA ASN A 135 9.46 -14.80 19.63
C ASN A 135 10.29 -13.64 19.07
N LEU A 136 11.25 -13.91 18.18
CA LEU A 136 12.03 -12.90 17.47
C LEU A 136 11.13 -11.99 16.64
N ILE A 137 10.31 -12.59 15.76
CA ILE A 137 9.38 -11.84 14.91
C ILE A 137 8.39 -11.05 15.78
N LYS A 138 7.86 -11.65 16.84
CA LYS A 138 6.99 -10.98 17.80
C LYS A 138 7.65 -9.74 18.41
N ARG A 139 8.85 -9.87 18.96
CA ARG A 139 9.55 -8.75 19.62
C ARG A 139 9.90 -7.62 18.65
N MET A 140 10.23 -7.98 17.40
CA MET A 140 10.46 -7.03 16.32
C MET A 140 9.17 -6.25 15.97
N LEU A 141 8.06 -6.94 15.78
CA LEU A 141 6.79 -6.33 15.34
C LEU A 141 6.12 -5.49 16.44
N PHE A 142 6.19 -5.89 17.71
CA PHE A 142 5.66 -5.10 18.82
C PHE A 142 6.61 -4.01 19.32
N SER A 143 7.78 -3.83 18.70
CA SER A 143 8.71 -2.76 19.04
C SER A 143 8.10 -1.39 18.72
N PRO A 144 8.14 -0.41 19.64
CA PRO A 144 7.63 0.92 19.38
C PRO A 144 8.48 1.69 18.35
N ASN A 145 9.79 1.43 18.31
CA ASN A 145 10.76 2.13 17.47
C ASN A 145 11.54 1.11 16.64
N LEU A 146 10.88 0.41 15.73
CA LEU A 146 11.56 -0.48 14.79
C LEU A 146 12.28 0.38 13.74
N SER A 147 13.60 0.27 13.66
CA SER A 147 14.36 0.97 12.63
C SER A 147 14.21 0.29 11.26
N GLU A 148 14.09 1.08 10.20
CA GLU A 148 14.09 0.62 8.80
C GLU A 148 15.33 -0.24 8.49
N LEU A 149 16.48 0.08 9.09
CA LEU A 149 17.73 -0.69 8.92
C LEU A 149 17.61 -2.15 9.39
N VAL A 150 16.74 -2.42 10.38
CA VAL A 150 16.50 -3.79 10.85
C VAL A 150 15.68 -4.57 9.82
N ILE A 151 14.72 -3.92 9.19
CA ILE A 151 13.90 -4.51 8.12
C ILE A 151 14.75 -4.75 6.87
N GLU A 152 15.61 -3.81 6.49
CA GLU A 152 16.56 -3.97 5.39
C GLU A 152 17.53 -5.13 5.63
N GLU A 153 18.07 -5.25 6.85
CA GLU A 153 18.91 -6.40 7.19
C GLU A 153 18.12 -7.70 7.18
N PHE A 154 16.86 -7.68 7.65
CA PHE A 154 16.00 -8.85 7.63
C PHE A 154 15.67 -9.31 6.22
N LYS A 155 15.49 -8.38 5.27
CA LYS A 155 15.26 -8.66 3.85
C LYS A 155 16.33 -9.58 3.26
N ASN A 156 17.59 -9.43 3.66
CA ASN A 156 18.67 -10.32 3.23
C ASN A 156 18.45 -11.78 3.63
N TYR A 157 17.78 -12.03 4.75
CA TYR A 157 17.45 -13.38 5.23
C TYR A 157 16.14 -13.92 4.63
N VAL A 158 15.18 -13.06 4.30
CA VAL A 158 13.89 -13.46 3.71
C VAL A 158 14.02 -13.96 2.26
N ASN A 159 15.18 -13.70 1.63
CA ASN A 159 15.53 -14.32 0.36
C ASN A 159 15.64 -15.85 0.43
N PHE A 160 15.91 -16.43 1.61
CA PHE A 160 15.90 -17.87 1.81
C PHE A 160 14.48 -18.40 2.03
N ASP A 161 14.14 -19.52 1.38
CA ASP A 161 12.77 -20.03 1.33
C ASP A 161 12.29 -20.61 2.67
N ASP A 162 13.19 -21.20 3.47
CA ASP A 162 12.86 -21.64 4.84
C ASP A 162 12.48 -20.46 5.73
N ILE A 163 13.28 -19.38 5.71
CA ILE A 163 12.99 -18.16 6.48
C ILE A 163 11.71 -17.50 6.00
N LYS A 164 11.49 -17.43 4.69
CA LYS A 164 10.23 -16.93 4.08
C LYS A 164 9.01 -17.66 4.66
N LEU A 165 9.00 -18.98 4.61
CA LEU A 165 7.90 -19.82 5.10
C LEU A 165 7.70 -19.69 6.62
N TYR A 166 8.79 -19.71 7.38
CA TYR A 166 8.71 -19.57 8.83
C TYR A 166 8.28 -18.17 9.26
N THR A 167 8.61 -17.14 8.48
CA THR A 167 8.13 -15.76 8.71
C THR A 167 6.62 -15.68 8.51
N MET A 168 6.10 -16.24 7.40
CA MET A 168 4.66 -16.30 7.14
C MET A 168 3.92 -17.07 8.25
N LYS A 169 4.44 -18.23 8.67
CA LYS A 169 3.86 -19.01 9.79
C LYS A 169 3.87 -18.24 11.09
N SER A 170 4.97 -17.56 11.39
CA SER A 170 5.12 -16.77 12.61
C SER A 170 4.11 -15.63 12.64
N LEU A 171 4.01 -14.86 11.56
CA LEU A 171 2.99 -13.82 11.38
C LEU A 171 1.58 -14.37 11.60
N ASN A 172 1.23 -15.47 10.93
CA ASN A 172 -0.08 -16.12 11.10
C ASN A 172 -0.36 -16.49 12.56
N SER A 173 0.60 -17.13 13.23
CA SER A 173 0.46 -17.54 14.63
C SER A 173 0.30 -16.36 15.59
N ILE A 174 1.04 -15.27 15.36
CA ILE A 174 0.99 -14.07 16.20
C ILE A 174 -0.35 -13.36 16.02
N ILE A 175 -0.82 -13.25 14.77
CA ILE A 175 -2.10 -12.62 14.45
C ILE A 175 -3.27 -13.36 15.12
N GLN A 176 -3.29 -14.70 15.04
CA GLN A 176 -4.39 -15.49 15.60
C GLN A 176 -4.42 -15.51 17.13
N ASN A 177 -3.24 -15.58 17.77
CA ASN A 177 -3.17 -15.82 19.21
C ASN A 177 -3.18 -14.55 20.05
N GLU A 178 -2.61 -13.45 19.56
CA GLU A 178 -2.21 -12.33 20.44
C GLU A 178 -2.88 -11.00 20.09
N ILE A 179 -3.32 -10.81 18.84
CA ILE A 179 -3.95 -9.55 18.41
C ILE A 179 -5.34 -9.36 19.02
N SER A 180 -5.95 -10.39 19.61
CA SER A 180 -7.23 -10.26 20.30
C SER A 180 -7.14 -9.46 21.62
N LYS A 181 -5.96 -9.35 22.26
CA LYS A 181 -5.85 -8.90 23.67
C LYS A 181 -5.10 -7.60 23.95
N ASP A 182 -4.23 -7.12 23.06
CA ASP A 182 -3.28 -6.05 23.42
C ASP A 182 -3.67 -4.63 22.99
N SER A 183 -3.20 -3.62 23.75
CA SER A 183 -3.25 -2.19 23.39
C SER A 183 -2.20 -1.78 22.35
N LYS A 184 -1.22 -2.65 22.08
CA LYS A 184 -0.09 -2.41 21.16
C LYS A 184 -0.34 -2.84 19.70
N LYS A 185 -1.61 -3.06 19.30
CA LYS A 185 -1.98 -3.49 17.95
C LYS A 185 -1.52 -2.51 16.87
N ALA A 186 -1.53 -1.21 17.16
CA ALA A 186 -1.13 -0.18 16.20
C ALA A 186 0.33 -0.35 15.75
N ASN A 187 1.26 -0.56 16.70
CA ASN A 187 2.68 -0.76 16.39
C ASN A 187 2.89 -2.03 15.56
N PHE A 188 2.18 -3.11 15.93
CA PHE A 188 2.24 -4.35 15.16
C PHE A 188 1.83 -4.14 13.71
N VAL A 189 0.68 -3.49 13.46
CA VAL A 189 0.18 -3.25 12.10
C VAL A 189 1.16 -2.38 11.30
N LEU A 190 1.70 -1.33 11.91
CA LEU A 190 2.67 -0.45 11.26
C LEU A 190 3.96 -1.17 10.88
N ASN A 191 4.51 -1.99 11.78
CA ASN A 191 5.77 -2.70 11.56
C ASN A 191 5.61 -3.96 10.69
N ALA A 192 4.43 -4.58 10.70
CA ALA A 192 4.16 -5.79 9.93
C ALA A 192 4.10 -5.52 8.42
N PHE A 193 3.61 -4.35 8.00
CA PHE A 193 3.52 -4.03 6.58
C PHE A 193 4.89 -4.01 5.87
N PRO A 194 5.91 -3.27 6.33
CA PRO A 194 7.24 -3.32 5.74
C PRO A 194 7.81 -4.74 5.70
N LEU A 195 7.58 -5.54 6.75
CA LEU A 195 8.02 -6.94 6.77
C LEU A 195 7.33 -7.77 5.69
N ILE A 196 6.01 -7.64 5.54
CA ILE A 196 5.23 -8.34 4.52
C ILE A 196 5.65 -7.91 3.12
N GLU A 197 5.91 -6.62 2.91
CA GLU A 197 6.39 -6.07 1.64
C GLU A 197 7.79 -6.61 1.26
N THR A 198 8.65 -6.88 2.25
CA THR A 198 9.96 -7.50 1.96
C THR A 198 9.88 -8.96 1.55
N ILE A 199 8.77 -9.65 1.78
CA ILE A 199 8.61 -11.06 1.43
C ILE A 199 8.44 -11.16 -0.09
N PRO A 200 9.42 -11.70 -0.84
CA PRO A 200 9.25 -11.85 -2.26
C PRO A 200 8.15 -12.87 -2.51
N VAL A 201 7.43 -12.64 -3.60
CA VAL A 201 6.37 -13.52 -4.08
C VAL A 201 6.87 -14.97 -4.12
N PRO A 202 6.04 -15.97 -3.73
CA PRO A 202 6.42 -17.37 -3.85
C PRO A 202 6.67 -17.73 -5.33
N GLU A 203 7.95 -17.81 -5.72
CA GLU A 203 8.39 -18.31 -7.02
C GLU A 203 8.15 -19.83 -7.12
N GLU A 204 8.14 -20.37 -8.34
CA GLU A 204 7.82 -21.79 -8.57
C GLU A 204 8.90 -22.74 -8.04
N GLU A 205 10.14 -22.28 -7.95
CA GLU A 205 11.29 -23.07 -7.50
C GLU A 205 11.70 -22.71 -6.06
N VAL A 206 11.80 -23.73 -5.20
CA VAL A 206 12.20 -23.60 -3.78
C VAL A 206 13.54 -24.31 -3.60
N ASN A 207 14.63 -23.55 -3.70
CA ASN A 207 15.98 -24.11 -3.81
C ASN A 207 16.97 -23.51 -2.79
N SER A 208 16.61 -22.42 -2.10
CA SER A 208 17.53 -21.69 -1.23
C SER A 208 17.14 -21.82 0.24
N PHE A 209 18.07 -22.33 1.07
CA PHE A 209 17.78 -22.60 2.48
C PHE A 209 18.85 -21.98 3.37
N TYR A 210 18.43 -21.26 4.41
CA TYR A 210 19.32 -20.64 5.37
C TYR A 210 19.92 -21.66 6.34
N ALA A 211 19.09 -22.59 6.81
CA ALA A 211 19.51 -23.71 7.65
C ALA A 211 19.56 -25.00 6.82
N GLU A 212 20.76 -25.57 6.67
CA GLU A 212 21.02 -26.83 5.96
C GLU A 212 20.55 -28.04 6.80
N ILE A 213 19.25 -28.16 7.01
CA ILE A 213 18.58 -29.23 7.78
C ILE A 213 17.95 -30.24 6.80
N PRO A 214 17.82 -31.54 7.16
CA PRO A 214 16.95 -32.48 6.43
C PRO A 214 15.57 -31.88 6.17
N GLN A 215 15.25 -31.63 4.91
CA GLN A 215 14.07 -30.87 4.54
C GLN A 215 12.82 -31.71 4.72
N GLN A 216 11.88 -31.18 5.52
CA GLN A 216 10.54 -31.75 5.55
C GLN A 216 9.82 -31.44 4.23
N PRO A 217 8.96 -32.35 3.72
CA PRO A 217 8.27 -32.18 2.42
C PRO A 217 7.39 -30.92 2.37
N ASN A 218 7.00 -30.38 3.52
CA ASN A 218 6.22 -29.16 3.63
C ASN A 218 7.01 -27.89 3.31
N ILE A 219 8.35 -27.91 3.42
CA ILE A 219 9.21 -26.73 3.23
C ILE A 219 9.56 -26.56 1.75
N THR A 220 9.73 -27.66 1.02
CA THR A 220 10.03 -27.68 -0.42
C THR A 220 8.81 -27.50 -1.31
N SER A 221 7.60 -27.62 -0.77
CA SER A 221 6.38 -27.54 -1.57
C SER A 221 5.92 -26.10 -1.79
N THR A 222 6.00 -25.64 -3.04
CA THR A 222 5.45 -24.35 -3.50
C THR A 222 3.97 -24.18 -3.14
N THR A 223 3.19 -25.27 -3.15
CA THR A 223 1.77 -25.24 -2.77
C THR A 223 1.55 -24.85 -1.31
N PHE A 224 2.50 -25.21 -0.44
CA PHE A 224 2.45 -24.91 0.99
C PHE A 224 2.85 -23.46 1.24
N HIS A 225 3.86 -22.94 0.54
CA HIS A 225 4.22 -21.52 0.54
C HIS A 225 3.05 -20.64 0.11
N LYS A 226 2.41 -20.94 -1.03
CA LYS A 226 1.23 -20.20 -1.50
C LYS A 226 0.06 -20.26 -0.49
N LYS A 227 -0.11 -21.39 0.21
CA LYS A 227 -1.14 -21.54 1.26
C LYS A 227 -0.86 -20.65 2.47
N GLU A 228 0.38 -20.59 2.95
CA GLU A 228 0.74 -19.75 4.08
C GLU A 228 0.76 -18.26 3.71
N TYR A 229 1.15 -17.92 2.48
CA TYR A 229 1.05 -16.57 1.92
C TYR A 229 -0.41 -16.08 1.88
N ASN A 230 -1.34 -16.91 1.38
CA ASN A 230 -2.77 -16.59 1.36
C ASN A 230 -3.30 -16.33 2.78
N LYS A 231 -2.99 -17.24 3.72
CA LYS A 231 -3.39 -17.06 5.13
C LYS A 231 -2.82 -15.79 5.75
N MET A 232 -1.56 -15.47 5.47
CA MET A 232 -0.88 -14.29 5.98
C MET A 232 -1.60 -13.02 5.56
N TRP A 233 -1.85 -12.84 4.26
CA TRP A 233 -2.58 -11.70 3.74
C TRP A 233 -4.01 -11.63 4.29
N LEU A 234 -4.75 -12.74 4.30
CA LEU A 234 -6.12 -12.75 4.83
C LEU A 234 -6.21 -12.43 6.32
N ASN A 235 -5.24 -12.90 7.11
CA ASN A 235 -5.19 -12.59 8.55
C ASN A 235 -4.78 -11.14 8.78
N TYR A 236 -3.84 -10.61 7.98
CA TYR A 236 -3.39 -9.23 8.08
C TYR A 236 -4.46 -8.23 7.64
N LEU A 237 -5.16 -8.49 6.52
CA LEU A 237 -6.23 -7.64 5.99
C LEU A 237 -7.48 -7.58 6.87
N LYS A 238 -7.64 -8.53 7.81
CA LYS A 238 -8.69 -8.49 8.83
C LYS A 238 -8.40 -7.48 9.95
N LEU A 239 -7.16 -6.99 10.06
CA LEU A 239 -6.77 -6.01 11.06
C LEU A 239 -7.24 -4.61 10.66
N ASP A 240 -7.36 -3.73 11.66
CA ASP A 240 -7.65 -2.31 11.43
C ASP A 240 -6.41 -1.60 10.90
N ILE A 241 -6.24 -1.62 9.57
CA ILE A 241 -5.10 -1.03 8.86
C ILE A 241 -5.29 0.49 8.70
N PRO A 242 -4.30 1.32 9.10
CA PRO A 242 -4.32 2.76 8.85
C PRO A 242 -4.44 3.12 7.37
N ASN A 243 -5.12 4.23 7.06
CA ASN A 243 -5.38 4.64 5.68
C ASN A 243 -4.10 4.87 4.85
N THR A 244 -2.97 5.20 5.47
CA THR A 244 -1.67 5.37 4.78
C THR A 244 -1.19 4.05 4.18
N ILE A 245 -1.13 2.99 5.00
CA ILE A 245 -0.75 1.64 4.59
C ILE A 245 -1.79 1.05 3.64
N LEU A 246 -3.08 1.28 3.93
CA LEU A 246 -4.16 0.76 3.09
C LEU A 246 -4.05 1.25 1.64
N LYS A 247 -3.70 2.54 1.42
CA LYS A 247 -3.44 3.06 0.07
C LYS A 247 -2.27 2.33 -0.60
N GLN A 248 -1.17 2.08 0.12
CA GLN A 248 0.00 1.36 -0.43
C GLN A 248 -0.37 -0.08 -0.82
N ILE A 249 -1.09 -0.80 0.04
CA ILE A 249 -1.57 -2.16 -0.26
C ILE A 249 -2.45 -2.16 -1.52
N LEU A 250 -3.40 -1.22 -1.62
CA LEU A 250 -4.34 -1.19 -2.74
C LEU A 250 -3.66 -0.85 -4.08
N LYS A 251 -2.56 -0.08 -4.08
CA LYS A 251 -1.78 0.20 -5.30
C LYS A 251 -1.10 -1.03 -5.87
N GLU A 252 -0.69 -1.97 -5.02
CA GLU A 252 0.00 -3.20 -5.44
C GLU A 252 -0.92 -4.42 -5.51
N MET A 253 -2.23 -4.21 -5.28
CA MET A 253 -3.18 -5.28 -5.06
C MET A 253 -3.42 -6.13 -6.31
N ASP A 254 -3.63 -5.48 -7.44
CA ASP A 254 -3.90 -6.06 -8.75
C ASP A 254 -2.65 -6.72 -9.35
N THR A 255 -1.47 -6.13 -9.15
CA THR A 255 -0.23 -6.57 -9.79
C THR A 255 0.56 -7.59 -8.98
N LYS A 256 0.67 -7.44 -7.65
CA LYS A 256 1.56 -8.26 -6.80
C LYS A 256 0.83 -9.13 -5.78
N ILE A 257 -0.41 -8.80 -5.42
CA ILE A 257 -1.12 -9.55 -4.36
C ILE A 257 -2.05 -10.58 -4.98
N ILE A 258 -3.07 -10.14 -5.72
CA ILE A 258 -4.13 -10.99 -6.30
C ILE A 258 -3.57 -12.16 -7.14
N PRO A 259 -2.61 -11.96 -8.07
CA PRO A 259 -2.12 -13.03 -8.93
C PRO A 259 -1.43 -14.19 -8.18
N HIS A 260 -0.96 -13.93 -6.96
CA HIS A 260 -0.19 -14.88 -6.16
C HIS A 260 -0.99 -15.51 -5.02
N LEU A 261 -2.25 -15.09 -4.85
CA LEU A 261 -3.15 -15.72 -3.90
C LEU A 261 -3.70 -17.03 -4.47
N ARG A 262 -3.73 -18.05 -3.61
CA ARG A 262 -4.34 -19.33 -3.95
C ARG A 262 -5.86 -19.21 -4.15
N ASP A 263 -6.52 -18.42 -3.30
CA ASP A 263 -7.98 -18.23 -3.31
C ASP A 263 -8.33 -16.73 -3.26
N PRO A 264 -8.21 -16.00 -4.40
CA PRO A 264 -8.42 -14.55 -4.47
C PRO A 264 -9.83 -14.09 -4.03
N ILE A 265 -10.83 -14.97 -4.15
CA ILE A 265 -12.23 -14.74 -3.79
C ILE A 265 -12.36 -14.29 -2.32
N LEU A 266 -11.49 -14.75 -1.43
CA LEU A 266 -11.56 -14.43 0.01
C LEU A 266 -11.28 -12.96 0.34
N ILE A 267 -10.73 -12.20 -0.61
CA ILE A 267 -10.47 -10.76 -0.46
C ILE A 267 -11.65 -9.89 -0.87
N THR A 268 -12.67 -10.46 -1.54
CA THR A 268 -13.85 -9.74 -2.03
C THR A 268 -14.50 -8.86 -0.96
N ASP A 269 -14.74 -9.39 0.24
CA ASP A 269 -15.34 -8.64 1.35
C ASP A 269 -14.46 -7.46 1.80
N PHE A 270 -13.14 -7.63 1.79
CA PHE A 270 -12.19 -6.57 2.13
C PHE A 270 -12.20 -5.46 1.08
N LEU A 271 -12.14 -5.82 -0.21
CA LEU A 271 -12.21 -4.85 -1.31
C LEU A 271 -13.56 -4.14 -1.34
N MET A 272 -14.66 -4.85 -1.06
CA MET A 272 -15.99 -4.26 -0.95
C MET A 272 -16.05 -3.22 0.18
N LYS A 273 -15.50 -3.52 1.36
CA LYS A 273 -15.39 -2.55 2.45
C LYS A 273 -14.51 -1.34 2.09
N CYS A 274 -13.45 -1.55 1.31
CA CYS A 274 -12.60 -0.45 0.85
C CYS A 274 -13.30 0.40 -0.21
N TYR A 275 -14.11 -0.22 -1.05
CA TYR A 275 -14.93 0.44 -2.06
C TYR A 275 -16.10 1.23 -1.47
N ASP A 276 -16.63 0.77 -0.33
CA ASP A 276 -17.64 1.52 0.44
C ASP A 276 -17.09 2.76 1.12
N LYS A 277 -15.76 2.89 1.26
CA LYS A 277 -15.12 4.13 1.71
C LYS A 277 -15.06 5.11 0.54
N SER A 278 -15.34 6.40 0.78
CA SER A 278 -15.23 7.43 -0.26
C SER A 278 -13.79 7.90 -0.48
N GLY A 279 -13.54 8.48 -1.66
CA GLY A 279 -12.27 9.13 -2.03
C GLY A 279 -11.25 8.17 -2.65
N ILE A 280 -9.96 8.47 -2.49
CA ILE A 280 -8.88 7.72 -3.16
C ILE A 280 -8.86 6.21 -2.82
N ILE A 281 -9.34 5.81 -1.64
CA ILE A 281 -9.38 4.39 -1.24
C ILE A 281 -10.37 3.61 -2.12
N SER A 282 -11.55 4.17 -2.42
CA SER A 282 -12.50 3.53 -3.35
C SER A 282 -11.91 3.40 -4.76
N ILE A 283 -11.18 4.41 -5.20
CA ILE A 283 -10.56 4.44 -6.53
C ILE A 283 -9.50 3.34 -6.64
N LEU A 284 -8.63 3.21 -5.65
CA LEU A 284 -7.59 2.17 -5.64
C LEU A 284 -8.17 0.76 -5.50
N ALA A 285 -9.23 0.59 -4.71
CA ALA A 285 -9.92 -0.69 -4.59
C ALA A 285 -10.56 -1.14 -5.92
N LEU A 286 -10.93 -0.20 -6.80
CA LEU A 286 -11.58 -0.49 -8.08
C LEU A 286 -10.72 -1.35 -9.00
N LYS A 287 -9.38 -1.18 -8.98
CA LYS A 287 -8.44 -2.03 -9.73
C LYS A 287 -8.52 -3.49 -9.30
N GLY A 288 -8.42 -3.73 -7.99
CA GLY A 288 -8.53 -5.08 -7.44
C GLY A 288 -9.89 -5.71 -7.71
N ILE A 289 -10.97 -4.91 -7.61
CA ILE A 289 -12.32 -5.33 -7.96
C ILE A 289 -12.43 -5.68 -9.44
N PHE A 290 -11.83 -4.89 -10.33
CA PHE A 290 -11.80 -5.16 -11.77
C PHE A 290 -11.20 -6.53 -12.07
N VAL A 291 -10.02 -6.83 -11.52
CA VAL A 291 -9.37 -8.14 -11.70
C VAL A 291 -10.23 -9.28 -11.15
N LEU A 292 -10.86 -9.11 -9.98
CA LEU A 292 -11.77 -10.11 -9.42
C LEU A 292 -13.01 -10.35 -10.29
N MET A 293 -13.55 -9.30 -10.92
CA MET A 293 -14.69 -9.42 -11.83
C MET A 293 -14.30 -10.11 -13.14
N THR A 294 -13.16 -9.75 -13.74
CA THR A 294 -12.75 -10.23 -15.06
C THR A 294 -12.10 -11.60 -15.04
N GLU A 295 -11.21 -11.86 -14.09
CA GLU A 295 -10.44 -13.12 -14.03
C GLU A 295 -11.12 -14.19 -13.18
N HIS A 296 -11.86 -13.79 -12.15
CA HIS A 296 -12.49 -14.70 -11.20
C HIS A 296 -14.03 -14.75 -11.28
N GLY A 297 -14.64 -13.95 -12.18
CA GLY A 297 -16.09 -13.99 -12.43
C GLY A 297 -16.95 -13.60 -11.23
N ILE A 298 -16.43 -12.77 -10.32
CA ILE A 298 -17.14 -12.36 -9.10
C ILE A 298 -18.07 -11.20 -9.42
N GLU A 299 -19.34 -11.28 -9.01
CA GLU A 299 -20.28 -10.17 -9.15
C GLU A 299 -20.30 -9.29 -7.89
N PHE A 300 -20.17 -7.97 -8.08
CA PHE A 300 -20.29 -6.99 -7.01
C PHE A 300 -21.70 -6.37 -6.99
N PRO A 301 -22.46 -6.50 -5.89
CA PRO A 301 -23.81 -5.95 -5.81
C PRO A 301 -23.78 -4.42 -5.90
N GLN A 302 -24.73 -3.86 -6.66
CA GLN A 302 -24.88 -2.42 -6.86
C GLN A 302 -23.61 -1.69 -7.35
N PHE A 303 -22.73 -2.41 -8.07
CA PHE A 303 -21.46 -1.89 -8.58
C PHE A 303 -21.59 -0.50 -9.21
N TYR A 304 -22.50 -0.34 -10.19
CA TYR A 304 -22.68 0.93 -10.88
C TYR A 304 -23.27 2.06 -10.01
N THR A 305 -24.06 1.72 -8.99
CA THR A 305 -24.59 2.74 -8.05
C THR A 305 -23.45 3.34 -7.22
N LYS A 306 -22.52 2.50 -6.77
CA LYS A 306 -21.33 2.95 -6.04
C LYS A 306 -20.34 3.66 -6.96
N LEU A 307 -20.13 3.15 -8.18
CA LEU A 307 -19.28 3.80 -9.18
C LEU A 307 -19.80 5.20 -9.51
N TYR A 308 -21.12 5.34 -9.62
CA TYR A 308 -21.77 6.63 -9.79
C TYR A 308 -21.50 7.56 -8.61
N ALA A 309 -21.61 7.06 -7.37
CA ALA A 309 -21.37 7.85 -6.16
C ALA A 309 -19.91 8.31 -5.96
N ILE A 310 -18.94 7.64 -6.59
CA ILE A 310 -17.51 8.03 -6.58
C ILE A 310 -17.26 9.28 -7.44
N LEU A 311 -18.06 9.49 -8.50
CA LEU A 311 -17.93 10.64 -9.40
C LEU A 311 -18.41 11.94 -8.74
N GLN A 312 -17.58 12.51 -7.87
CA GLN A 312 -17.80 13.78 -7.19
C GLN A 312 -16.80 14.84 -7.67
N HIS A 313 -16.99 16.11 -7.28
CA HIS A 313 -16.16 17.24 -7.76
C HIS A 313 -14.68 17.10 -7.39
N ASP A 314 -14.36 16.40 -6.30
CA ASP A 314 -13.01 16.18 -5.80
C ASP A 314 -12.21 15.18 -6.63
N ILE A 315 -12.86 14.40 -7.50
CA ILE A 315 -12.20 13.31 -8.23
C ILE A 315 -11.07 13.78 -9.13
N PHE A 316 -11.18 14.97 -9.74
CA PHE A 316 -10.15 15.50 -10.62
C PHE A 316 -8.88 15.97 -9.89
N TYR A 317 -8.95 16.10 -8.56
CA TYR A 317 -7.87 16.59 -7.71
C TYR A 317 -7.21 15.48 -6.89
N GLN A 318 -7.70 14.23 -6.98
CA GLN A 318 -7.08 13.10 -6.29
C GLN A 318 -5.79 12.68 -7.01
N ASP A 319 -4.89 12.05 -6.28
CA ASP A 319 -3.74 11.37 -6.87
C ASP A 319 -4.21 10.07 -7.57
N GLU A 320 -3.50 9.64 -8.63
CA GLU A 320 -3.74 8.34 -9.32
C GLU A 320 -5.08 8.19 -10.04
N VAL A 321 -5.70 9.31 -10.41
CA VAL A 321 -7.00 9.34 -11.13
C VAL A 321 -6.82 8.93 -12.60
N SER A 322 -5.60 9.00 -13.13
CA SER A 322 -5.24 8.54 -14.47
C SER A 322 -5.81 7.16 -14.79
N GLU A 323 -5.47 6.18 -13.97
CA GLU A 323 -5.88 4.79 -14.16
C GLU A 323 -7.37 4.58 -13.90
N PHE A 324 -7.96 5.40 -13.03
CA PHE A 324 -9.41 5.41 -12.81
C PHE A 324 -10.18 5.77 -14.08
N TRP A 325 -9.73 6.77 -14.85
CA TRP A 325 -10.41 7.16 -16.08
C TRP A 325 -10.38 6.06 -17.14
N VAL A 326 -9.27 5.33 -17.26
CA VAL A 326 -9.17 4.16 -18.13
C VAL A 326 -10.16 3.09 -17.71
N LEU A 327 -10.17 2.74 -16.41
CA LEU A 327 -11.08 1.74 -15.88
C LEU A 327 -12.55 2.16 -16.04
N LEU A 328 -12.86 3.43 -15.83
CA LEU A 328 -14.20 3.96 -16.00
C LEU A 328 -14.68 3.81 -17.45
N ASP A 329 -13.81 4.10 -18.43
CA ASP A 329 -14.16 3.88 -19.84
C ASP A 329 -14.43 2.41 -20.14
N VAL A 330 -13.60 1.49 -19.60
CA VAL A 330 -13.82 0.04 -19.70
C VAL A 330 -15.15 -0.37 -19.08
N PHE A 331 -15.49 0.10 -17.88
CA PHE A 331 -16.76 -0.22 -17.21
C PHE A 331 -17.99 0.30 -17.97
N LEU A 332 -17.86 1.47 -18.60
CA LEU A 332 -18.91 2.09 -19.40
C LEU A 332 -18.98 1.52 -20.83
N SER A 333 -17.97 0.76 -21.26
CA SER A 333 -17.97 0.03 -22.54
C SER A 333 -18.83 -1.23 -22.53
N SER A 334 -19.32 -1.67 -21.36
CA SER A 334 -20.09 -2.92 -21.22
C SER A 334 -21.40 -2.89 -22.02
N LEU A 335 -21.55 -3.82 -22.95
CA LEU A 335 -22.74 -3.92 -23.84
C LEU A 335 -24.06 -4.19 -23.09
N ILE A 336 -23.99 -4.60 -21.82
CA ILE A 336 -25.15 -5.00 -21.01
C ILE A 336 -25.76 -3.79 -20.29
N MET A 337 -25.10 -2.63 -20.32
CA MET A 337 -25.56 -1.44 -19.60
C MET A 337 -26.83 -0.83 -20.21
N PRO A 338 -27.88 -0.58 -19.42
CA PRO A 338 -29.06 0.16 -19.87
C PRO A 338 -28.75 1.62 -20.23
N SER A 339 -29.45 2.17 -21.22
CA SER A 339 -29.22 3.56 -21.68
C SER A 339 -29.47 4.62 -20.60
N TYR A 340 -30.38 4.38 -19.64
CA TYR A 340 -30.61 5.32 -18.54
C TYR A 340 -29.37 5.49 -17.65
N LEU A 341 -28.60 4.40 -17.48
CA LEU A 341 -27.42 4.37 -16.64
C LEU A 341 -26.28 5.13 -17.34
N ALA A 342 -26.06 4.84 -18.62
CA ALA A 342 -25.12 5.57 -19.46
C ALA A 342 -25.41 7.09 -19.46
N ALA A 343 -26.68 7.48 -19.60
CA ALA A 343 -27.10 8.89 -19.53
C ALA A 343 -26.84 9.51 -18.16
N ALA A 344 -27.08 8.79 -17.07
CA ALA A 344 -26.79 9.25 -15.72
C ALA A 344 -25.29 9.54 -15.53
N PHE A 345 -24.43 8.63 -15.99
CA PHE A 345 -22.98 8.82 -15.98
C PHE A 345 -22.55 10.01 -16.84
N ALA A 346 -23.02 10.10 -18.09
CA ALA A 346 -22.69 11.22 -18.98
C ALA A 346 -23.09 12.58 -18.38
N LYS A 347 -24.30 12.69 -17.83
CA LYS A 347 -24.80 13.94 -17.22
C LYS A 347 -24.04 14.29 -15.94
N ARG A 348 -23.72 13.32 -15.08
CA ARG A 348 -22.91 13.56 -13.88
C ARG A 348 -21.50 14.01 -14.24
N LEU A 349 -20.85 13.33 -15.20
CA LEU A 349 -19.54 13.71 -15.73
C LEU A 349 -19.58 15.15 -16.26
N ALA A 350 -20.59 15.50 -17.06
CA ALA A 350 -20.73 16.86 -17.59
C ALA A 350 -20.85 17.92 -16.49
N ARG A 351 -21.61 17.63 -15.42
CA ARG A 351 -21.78 18.52 -14.26
C ARG A 351 -20.48 18.72 -13.49
N ILE A 352 -19.77 17.64 -13.15
CA ILE A 352 -18.50 17.75 -12.41
C ILE A 352 -17.39 18.38 -13.26
N THR A 353 -17.48 18.29 -14.59
CA THR A 353 -16.49 18.88 -15.51
C THR A 353 -16.53 20.42 -15.48
N LEU A 354 -17.62 21.05 -15.04
CA LEU A 354 -17.67 22.51 -14.91
C LEU A 354 -16.68 23.08 -13.89
N ASP A 355 -16.39 22.32 -12.83
CA ASP A 355 -15.43 22.70 -11.78
C ASP A 355 -14.05 22.04 -11.97
N ALA A 356 -13.88 21.30 -13.06
CA ALA A 356 -12.68 20.53 -13.32
C ALA A 356 -11.53 21.43 -13.85
N PRO A 357 -10.27 21.06 -13.55
CA PRO A 357 -9.13 21.66 -14.24
C PRO A 357 -9.16 21.32 -15.74
N PRO A 358 -8.49 22.09 -16.62
CA PRO A 358 -8.45 21.81 -18.05
C PRO A 358 -8.00 20.40 -18.39
N SER A 359 -7.05 19.84 -17.64
CA SER A 359 -6.64 18.44 -17.77
C SER A 359 -7.79 17.47 -17.58
N GLY A 360 -8.62 17.68 -16.56
CA GLY A 360 -9.83 16.92 -16.31
C GLY A 360 -10.84 17.07 -17.44
N CYS A 361 -11.05 18.29 -17.95
CA CYS A 361 -11.94 18.54 -19.09
C CYS A 361 -11.50 17.81 -20.37
N LEU A 362 -10.19 17.75 -20.64
CA LEU A 362 -9.61 17.06 -21.79
C LEU A 362 -9.84 15.53 -21.75
N VAL A 363 -10.07 14.94 -20.57
CA VAL A 363 -10.39 13.51 -20.41
C VAL A 363 -11.91 13.28 -20.33
N ALA A 364 -12.61 14.10 -19.54
CA ALA A 364 -14.03 13.92 -19.29
C ALA A 364 -14.90 14.18 -20.53
N ILE A 365 -14.56 15.19 -21.35
CA ILE A 365 -15.32 15.50 -22.58
C ILE A 365 -15.24 14.31 -23.55
N PRO A 366 -14.05 13.79 -23.94
CA PRO A 366 -13.96 12.59 -24.77
C PRO A 366 -14.62 11.35 -24.17
N LEU A 367 -14.58 11.17 -22.85
CA LEU A 367 -15.30 10.08 -22.20
C LEU A 367 -16.82 10.21 -22.38
N ILE A 368 -17.37 11.42 -22.22
CA ILE A 368 -18.79 11.70 -22.52
C ILE A 368 -19.10 11.41 -23.99
N MET A 369 -18.22 11.82 -24.91
CA MET A 369 -18.37 11.51 -26.35
C MET A 369 -18.40 10.00 -26.59
N ASN A 370 -17.50 9.23 -25.98
CA ASN A 370 -17.48 7.77 -26.09
C ASN A 370 -18.79 7.15 -25.59
N ILE A 371 -19.36 7.65 -24.49
CA ILE A 371 -20.67 7.20 -24.00
C ILE A 371 -21.76 7.50 -25.03
N LEU A 372 -21.80 8.72 -25.59
CA LEU A 372 -22.81 9.09 -26.59
C LEU A 372 -22.70 8.27 -27.89
N ILE A 373 -21.49 7.94 -28.32
CA ILE A 373 -21.23 7.08 -29.49
C ILE A 373 -21.68 5.64 -29.21
N ARG A 374 -21.37 5.10 -28.03
CA ARG A 374 -21.71 3.71 -27.64
C ARG A 374 -23.20 3.51 -27.39
N TYR A 375 -23.90 4.53 -26.88
CA TYR A 375 -25.32 4.45 -26.51
C TYR A 375 -26.15 5.49 -27.28
N PRO A 376 -26.65 5.15 -28.49
CA PRO A 376 -27.39 6.07 -29.34
C PRO A 376 -28.64 6.68 -28.68
N SER A 377 -29.29 5.96 -27.76
CA SER A 377 -30.45 6.47 -26.99
C SER A 377 -30.10 7.68 -26.13
N CYS A 378 -28.83 7.86 -25.75
CA CYS A 378 -28.34 9.04 -25.02
C CYS A 378 -28.20 10.27 -25.92
N ARG A 379 -28.39 10.15 -27.24
CA ARG A 379 -28.36 11.29 -28.17
C ARG A 379 -29.39 12.37 -27.82
N VAL A 380 -30.51 12.00 -27.19
CA VAL A 380 -31.53 12.92 -26.69
C VAL A 380 -30.94 14.02 -25.80
N LEU A 381 -29.80 13.75 -25.14
CA LEU A 381 -29.10 14.71 -24.29
C LEU A 381 -28.44 15.87 -25.07
N VAL A 382 -28.15 15.67 -26.37
CA VAL A 382 -27.49 16.65 -27.26
C VAL A 382 -28.49 17.20 -28.28
N ASP A 383 -29.23 16.32 -28.95
CA ASP A 383 -30.23 16.67 -29.96
C ASP A 383 -31.62 16.29 -29.45
N GLU A 384 -32.41 17.28 -29.03
CA GLU A 384 -33.78 17.08 -28.55
C GLU A 384 -34.82 17.02 -29.70
N THR A 385 -34.36 16.80 -30.94
CA THR A 385 -35.23 16.81 -32.14
C THR A 385 -36.24 15.66 -32.18
N LEU A 386 -36.07 14.63 -31.33
CA LEU A 386 -36.97 13.47 -31.25
C LEU A 386 -38.10 13.61 -30.21
N ALA A 387 -38.21 14.75 -29.50
CA ALA A 387 -39.19 14.92 -28.42
C ALA A 387 -40.01 16.23 -28.50
N ILE A 388 -40.26 16.74 -29.70
CA ILE A 388 -41.24 17.83 -29.91
C ILE A 388 -42.65 17.22 -29.83
N GLN A 389 -43.06 16.81 -28.64
CA GLN A 389 -44.46 16.83 -28.24
C GLN A 389 -44.64 18.13 -27.45
N GLU A 390 -45.56 18.99 -27.90
CA GLU A 390 -45.81 20.33 -27.36
C GLU A 390 -46.02 20.35 -25.83
N GLU A 391 -46.38 19.22 -25.22
CA GLU A 391 -46.53 19.06 -23.77
C GLU A 391 -45.19 19.17 -22.99
N LYS A 392 -44.04 18.72 -23.54
CA LYS A 392 -42.73 18.80 -22.86
C LYS A 392 -42.15 20.21 -22.81
N LEU A 393 -42.45 21.06 -23.79
CA LEU A 393 -41.99 22.45 -23.84
C LEU A 393 -42.48 23.28 -22.64
N SER A 394 -43.66 22.94 -22.10
CA SER A 394 -44.20 23.61 -20.90
C SER A 394 -43.51 23.19 -19.59
N LEU A 395 -42.97 21.97 -19.53
CA LEU A 395 -42.26 21.43 -18.36
C LEU A 395 -40.79 21.89 -18.32
N ILE A 396 -40.11 21.92 -19.47
CA ILE A 396 -38.71 22.36 -19.62
C ILE A 396 -38.54 23.85 -19.25
N GLN A 397 -39.58 24.66 -19.39
CA GLN A 397 -39.55 26.07 -19.03
C GLN A 397 -39.43 26.34 -17.52
N THR A 398 -39.60 25.34 -16.64
CA THR A 398 -39.64 25.60 -15.19
C THR A 398 -38.48 25.05 -14.36
N ASN A 399 -37.82 23.94 -14.71
CA ASN A 399 -36.52 23.49 -14.13
C ASN A 399 -36.00 22.19 -14.81
N ASP A 400 -34.68 22.01 -14.87
CA ASP A 400 -34.02 20.74 -15.30
C ASP A 400 -34.38 19.60 -14.31
N PRO A 401 -34.96 18.46 -14.77
CA PRO A 401 -35.39 17.37 -13.89
C PRO A 401 -34.22 16.55 -13.28
N TYR A 402 -32.99 16.77 -13.73
CA TYR A 402 -31.84 15.99 -13.27
C TYR A 402 -31.49 16.24 -11.78
N LEU A 403 -31.39 15.15 -11.00
CA LEU A 403 -31.05 15.18 -9.58
C LEU A 403 -29.58 14.84 -9.35
N PHE A 404 -28.74 15.88 -9.18
CA PHE A 404 -27.30 15.69 -9.02
C PHE A 404 -26.90 14.91 -7.75
N TYR A 405 -27.56 15.16 -6.61
CA TYR A 405 -27.22 14.52 -5.32
C TYR A 405 -27.82 13.11 -5.14
N GLU A 406 -28.60 12.63 -6.11
CA GLU A 406 -29.18 11.28 -6.04
C GLU A 406 -28.07 10.23 -6.19
N LYS A 407 -28.03 9.26 -5.28
CA LYS A 407 -27.00 8.20 -5.32
C LYS A 407 -27.35 7.10 -6.32
N ASN A 408 -28.63 6.84 -6.55
CA ASN A 408 -29.07 5.83 -7.48
C ASN A 408 -29.16 6.41 -8.90
N PRO A 409 -28.33 5.95 -9.86
CA PRO A 409 -28.34 6.50 -11.22
C PRO A 409 -29.70 6.33 -11.91
N GLU A 410 -30.45 5.26 -11.60
CA GLU A 410 -31.82 5.02 -12.06
C GLU A 410 -32.80 6.16 -11.73
N LYS A 411 -32.64 6.79 -10.55
CA LYS A 411 -33.54 7.84 -10.05
C LYS A 411 -33.06 9.25 -10.39
N SER A 412 -31.90 9.38 -11.05
CA SER A 412 -31.30 10.67 -11.37
C SER A 412 -32.07 11.48 -12.43
N CYS A 413 -32.99 10.84 -13.16
CA CYS A 413 -33.77 11.44 -14.26
C CYS A 413 -32.91 12.03 -15.40
N ALA A 414 -31.66 11.58 -15.55
CA ALA A 414 -30.72 12.14 -16.52
C ALA A 414 -31.18 12.08 -17.99
N LEU A 415 -31.91 11.03 -18.40
CA LEU A 415 -32.46 10.93 -19.77
C LEU A 415 -33.48 12.02 -20.13
N GLN A 416 -34.08 12.66 -19.12
CA GLN A 416 -35.08 13.72 -19.30
C GLN A 416 -34.44 15.12 -19.28
N SER A 417 -33.11 15.18 -19.16
CA SER A 417 -32.31 16.40 -19.12
C SER A 417 -31.53 16.59 -20.44
N SER A 418 -30.91 17.76 -20.60
CA SER A 418 -29.95 18.04 -21.68
C SER A 418 -28.54 18.35 -21.14
N LEU A 419 -27.51 18.34 -21.99
CA LEU A 419 -26.10 18.59 -21.61
C LEU A 419 -25.68 20.07 -21.79
N TRP A 420 -26.36 21.00 -21.09
CA TRP A 420 -26.01 22.44 -21.12
C TRP A 420 -24.60 22.74 -20.58
N GLU A 421 -24.06 21.87 -19.75
CA GLU A 421 -22.73 22.02 -19.17
C GLU A 421 -21.65 21.98 -20.27
N ILE A 422 -21.77 21.05 -21.22
CA ILE A 422 -20.89 20.97 -22.38
C ILE A 422 -21.03 22.21 -23.27
N LYS A 423 -22.26 22.69 -23.47
CA LYS A 423 -22.52 23.91 -24.24
C LYS A 423 -21.82 25.12 -23.63
N THR A 424 -21.73 25.17 -22.30
CA THR A 424 -21.00 26.21 -21.57
C THR A 424 -19.48 26.08 -21.79
N LEU A 425 -18.95 24.86 -21.75
CA LEU A 425 -17.52 24.56 -21.98
C LEU A 425 -17.03 24.88 -23.41
N GLN A 426 -17.92 25.09 -24.38
CA GLN A 426 -17.54 25.57 -25.72
C GLN A 426 -16.87 26.95 -25.69
N LYS A 427 -17.12 27.76 -24.64
CA LYS A 427 -16.48 29.07 -24.43
C LYS A 427 -15.34 29.02 -23.40
N HIS A 428 -14.73 27.85 -23.22
CA HIS A 428 -13.62 27.68 -22.28
C HIS A 428 -12.37 28.46 -22.72
N TYR A 429 -11.61 28.98 -21.75
CA TYR A 429 -10.43 29.82 -22.00
C TYR A 429 -9.31 29.07 -22.75
N LEU A 430 -9.16 27.77 -22.51
CA LEU A 430 -8.22 26.92 -23.23
C LEU A 430 -8.83 26.47 -24.58
N PRO A 431 -8.23 26.82 -25.73
CA PRO A 431 -8.80 26.52 -27.05
C PRO A 431 -8.90 25.02 -27.38
N GLN A 432 -8.11 24.17 -26.74
CA GLN A 432 -8.19 22.70 -26.91
C GLN A 432 -9.50 22.15 -26.33
N VAL A 433 -9.83 22.55 -25.10
CA VAL A 433 -11.09 22.16 -24.43
C VAL A 433 -12.30 22.69 -25.19
N ALA A 434 -12.26 23.97 -25.59
CA ALA A 434 -13.33 24.58 -26.37
C ALA A 434 -13.60 23.81 -27.68
N ARG A 435 -12.54 23.44 -28.42
CA ARG A 435 -12.67 22.64 -29.66
C ARG A 435 -13.28 21.26 -29.42
N LEU A 436 -12.88 20.56 -28.37
CA LEU A 436 -13.45 19.26 -28.00
C LEU A 436 -14.94 19.41 -27.61
N ALA A 437 -15.29 20.41 -26.81
CA ALA A 437 -16.67 20.69 -26.46
C ALA A 437 -17.54 21.04 -27.69
N CYS A 438 -16.98 21.77 -28.67
CA CYS A 438 -17.67 22.05 -29.92
C CYS A 438 -17.84 20.81 -30.79
N SER A 439 -16.89 19.87 -30.79
CA SER A 439 -17.03 18.63 -31.56
C SER A 439 -18.20 17.76 -31.13
N ILE A 440 -18.75 17.95 -29.91
CA ILE A 440 -19.93 17.21 -29.44
C ILE A 440 -21.16 17.46 -30.32
N GLU A 441 -21.34 18.68 -30.84
CA GLU A 441 -22.48 19.01 -31.73
C GLU A 441 -22.36 18.37 -33.11
N GLN A 442 -21.13 18.00 -33.51
CA GLN A 442 -20.82 17.44 -34.81
C GLN A 442 -20.43 15.96 -34.71
N ILE A 443 -20.76 15.28 -33.60
CA ILE A 443 -20.42 13.87 -33.40
C ILE A 443 -20.99 13.04 -34.54
N SER A 444 -20.10 12.28 -35.18
CA SER A 444 -20.45 11.14 -35.99
C SER A 444 -20.53 9.92 -35.08
N PHE A 445 -21.70 9.29 -35.04
CA PHE A 445 -22.01 8.16 -34.15
C PHE A 445 -21.42 6.83 -34.64
N ASP A 446 -20.30 6.88 -35.36
CA ASP A 446 -19.60 5.70 -35.84
C ASP A 446 -18.62 5.22 -34.77
N SER A 447 -18.61 3.90 -34.52
CA SER A 447 -17.73 3.27 -33.53
C SER A 447 -16.24 3.44 -33.84
N SER A 448 -15.87 3.81 -35.07
CA SER A 448 -14.49 4.14 -35.45
C SER A 448 -13.98 5.44 -34.84
N ASN A 449 -14.86 6.29 -34.34
CA ASN A 449 -14.53 7.62 -33.83
C ASN A 449 -14.37 7.67 -32.30
N LEU A 450 -14.25 6.51 -31.66
CA LEU A 450 -13.98 6.42 -30.23
C LEU A 450 -12.61 7.00 -29.91
N TYR A 451 -12.56 7.86 -28.89
CA TYR A 451 -11.33 8.40 -28.37
C TYR A 451 -10.65 7.37 -27.48
N ASN A 452 -9.35 7.18 -27.67
CA ASN A 452 -8.53 6.43 -26.74
C ASN A 452 -8.23 7.28 -25.51
N ILE A 453 -8.83 6.93 -24.37
CA ILE A 453 -8.70 7.70 -23.13
C ILE A 453 -7.27 7.66 -22.59
N ILE A 454 -6.52 6.58 -22.83
CA ILE A 454 -5.13 6.41 -22.36
C ILE A 454 -4.24 7.54 -22.87
N ASP A 455 -4.42 7.94 -24.13
CA ASP A 455 -3.60 8.98 -24.77
C ASP A 455 -3.92 10.40 -24.24
N LEU A 456 -5.01 10.55 -23.49
CA LEU A 456 -5.51 11.83 -22.99
C LEU A 456 -5.22 12.08 -21.51
N ILE A 457 -4.71 11.09 -20.80
CA ILE A 457 -4.57 11.12 -19.34
C ILE A 457 -3.32 11.87 -18.87
N ASP A 458 -2.28 11.93 -19.70
CA ASP A 458 -0.97 12.47 -19.32
C ASP A 458 -0.91 14.01 -19.31
N PHE A 459 -2.02 14.72 -19.48
CA PHE A 459 -2.02 16.18 -19.44
C PHE A 459 -1.99 16.71 -18.01
N SER A 460 -0.80 17.08 -17.52
CA SER A 460 -0.67 17.96 -16.35
C SER A 460 -0.63 19.43 -16.79
N TYR A 461 -0.91 20.36 -15.86
CA TYR A 461 -0.72 21.81 -16.13
C TYR A 461 0.68 22.13 -16.65
N LYS A 462 1.70 21.44 -16.12
CA LYS A 462 3.09 21.58 -16.56
C LYS A 462 3.25 21.17 -18.02
N ILE A 463 2.72 20.00 -18.39
CA ILE A 463 2.80 19.49 -19.77
C ILE A 463 2.02 20.39 -20.72
N LEU A 464 0.83 20.87 -20.33
CA LEU A 464 0.06 21.82 -21.14
C LEU A 464 0.84 23.11 -21.39
N PHE A 465 1.46 23.66 -20.35
CA PHE A 465 2.28 24.86 -20.45
C PHE A 465 3.54 24.66 -21.30
N ASP A 466 4.29 23.58 -21.06
CA ASP A 466 5.49 23.23 -21.82
C ASP A 466 5.15 22.97 -23.30
N SER A 467 3.99 22.36 -23.57
CA SER A 467 3.48 22.16 -24.93
C SER A 467 3.13 23.47 -25.64
N GLU A 468 2.72 24.51 -24.89
CA GLU A 468 2.43 25.82 -25.47
C GLU A 468 3.72 26.60 -25.73
N ILE A 469 4.69 26.56 -24.83
CA ILE A 469 6.00 27.22 -25.00
C ILE A 469 6.78 26.63 -26.18
N SER A 470 6.73 25.31 -26.36
CA SER A 470 7.44 24.63 -27.43
C SER A 470 6.83 24.87 -28.83
N LYS A 471 5.62 25.44 -28.92
CA LYS A 471 5.00 25.77 -30.21
C LYS A 471 5.76 26.92 -30.87
N LYS A 472 6.26 26.66 -32.08
CA LYS A 472 6.82 27.71 -32.94
C LYS A 472 5.71 28.69 -33.32
N THR A 473 5.87 29.96 -32.96
CA THR A 473 4.99 31.05 -33.37
C THR A 473 5.07 31.20 -34.90
N LYS A 474 4.02 30.80 -35.62
CA LYS A 474 3.95 30.92 -37.08
C LYS A 474 3.58 32.34 -37.54
N LYS A 475 3.01 33.15 -36.66
CA LYS A 475 2.58 34.54 -36.90
C LYS A 475 2.93 35.36 -35.67
N ASP A 476 3.23 36.64 -35.89
CA ASP A 476 3.45 37.59 -34.81
C ASP A 476 2.17 37.73 -33.97
N PRO A 477 2.30 37.84 -32.63
CA PRO A 477 1.15 38.02 -31.76
C PRO A 477 0.45 39.34 -32.07
N SER A 478 -0.88 39.31 -32.10
CA SER A 478 -1.68 40.52 -32.31
C SER A 478 -1.64 41.41 -31.07
N ILE A 479 -1.52 42.72 -31.28
CA ILE A 479 -1.59 43.72 -30.22
C ILE A 479 -2.99 44.35 -30.16
N ASN A 480 -3.38 44.84 -28.98
CA ASN A 480 -4.62 45.58 -28.84
C ASN A 480 -4.50 46.96 -29.53
N PHE A 481 -5.39 47.24 -30.49
CA PHE A 481 -5.39 48.52 -31.22
C PHE A 481 -5.82 49.70 -30.34
N ILE A 482 -6.61 49.45 -29.30
CA ILE A 482 -7.09 50.49 -28.40
C ILE A 482 -6.05 50.71 -27.32
N SER A 483 -5.33 51.84 -27.39
CA SER A 483 -4.43 52.27 -26.31
C SER A 483 -5.25 52.61 -25.07
N GLN A 484 -5.07 51.84 -24.00
CA GLN A 484 -5.68 52.16 -22.71
C GLN A 484 -4.87 53.29 -22.06
N ASN A 485 -5.50 54.45 -21.87
CA ASN A 485 -4.87 55.64 -21.29
C ASN A 485 -4.57 55.50 -19.78
N GLN A 486 -5.19 54.51 -19.13
CA GLN A 486 -5.00 54.15 -17.72
C GLN A 486 -4.99 52.61 -17.61
N LEU A 487 -4.12 52.06 -16.75
CA LEU A 487 -4.02 50.61 -16.55
C LEU A 487 -5.23 50.04 -15.78
N PHE A 488 -5.88 50.88 -14.96
CA PHE A 488 -7.06 50.56 -14.17
C PHE A 488 -8.04 51.72 -14.27
N ASP A 489 -9.27 51.46 -14.72
CA ASP A 489 -10.34 52.45 -14.80
C ASP A 489 -11.32 52.22 -13.63
N PRO A 490 -11.27 53.02 -12.55
CA PRO A 490 -12.09 52.81 -11.36
C PRO A 490 -13.60 52.96 -11.61
N LYS A 491 -14.03 53.44 -12.78
CA LYS A 491 -15.45 53.59 -13.14
C LYS A 491 -15.98 52.46 -14.02
N ASN A 492 -15.12 51.82 -14.84
CA ASN A 492 -15.51 50.79 -15.81
C ASN A 492 -14.99 49.38 -15.45
N ASP A 493 -13.98 49.28 -14.59
CA ASP A 493 -13.51 47.97 -14.12
C ASP A 493 -14.49 47.39 -13.09
N SER A 494 -14.98 46.17 -13.36
CA SER A 494 -15.82 45.41 -12.44
C SER A 494 -15.07 44.99 -11.17
N LEU A 495 -13.74 45.00 -11.20
CA LEU A 495 -12.85 44.68 -10.09
C LEU A 495 -12.22 45.98 -9.56
N LYS A 496 -12.67 46.44 -8.40
CA LYS A 496 -11.96 47.49 -7.65
C LYS A 496 -10.63 46.92 -7.16
N VAL A 497 -9.55 47.24 -7.87
CA VAL A 497 -8.16 46.83 -7.59
C VAL A 497 -7.75 47.01 -6.12
N MET A 498 -8.34 47.97 -5.41
CA MET A 498 -8.11 48.22 -3.98
C MET A 498 -8.42 47.02 -3.06
N GLN A 499 -9.21 46.02 -3.47
CA GLN A 499 -9.47 44.83 -2.64
C GLN A 499 -8.50 43.65 -2.91
N MET A 500 -7.72 43.68 -4.00
CA MET A 500 -6.80 42.58 -4.34
C MET A 500 -5.43 42.68 -3.64
N PHE A 501 -5.05 43.87 -3.17
CA PHE A 501 -3.73 44.13 -2.56
C PHE A 501 -3.81 44.63 -1.11
N SER A 502 -4.99 44.67 -0.49
CA SER A 502 -5.10 44.89 0.95
C SER A 502 -4.75 43.58 1.68
N PHE A 503 -3.46 43.26 1.74
CA PHE A 503 -2.95 42.47 2.85
C PHE A 503 -3.09 43.37 4.08
N GLU A 504 -4.09 43.09 4.93
CA GLU A 504 -4.12 43.65 6.28
C GLU A 504 -2.83 43.23 6.98
N ASN A 505 -2.03 44.21 7.38
CA ASN A 505 -0.85 44.04 8.22
C ASN A 505 -1.24 43.60 9.63
#